data_AF-A0A9D6EIP6-F1
#
_entry.id   AF-A0A9D6EIP6-F1
#
_cell.length_a   1.000
_cell.length_b   1.000
_cell.length_c   1.000
_cell.angle_alpha   90.00
_cell.angle_beta   90.00
_cell.angle_gamma   90.00
#
_symmetry.space_group_name_H-M   'P 1'
#
loop_
_entity.id
_entity.type
_entity.pdbx_description
1 polymer ?
#
loop_
_entity_poly.entity_id
_entity_poly.type
_entity_poly.pdbx_seq_one_letter_code
_entity_poly.pdbx_strand_id
1 'polypeptide(L)' 'MAARTILIASGEGIATLTLNRPEARNALDLQMREELGLARAKELASLAQGWMIASEDHREGLAAFFENRAPRFQGR' A
#
# COMPACT_ATOMS: atom_id res chain seq x y z
N MET A 1 -25.91 5.68 6.23
CA MET A 1 -24.44 5.60 6.29
C MET A 1 -24.06 4.14 6.09
N ALA A 2 -23.52 3.75 4.94
CA ALA A 2 -23.14 2.35 4.69
C ALA A 2 -21.92 2.00 5.55
N ALA A 3 -21.99 0.87 6.28
CA ALA A 3 -20.86 0.35 7.02
C ALA A 3 -19.77 -0.12 6.03
N ARG A 4 -18.50 0.02 6.42
CA ARG A 4 -17.36 -0.41 5.60
C ARG A 4 -17.31 -1.93 5.54
N THR A 5 -17.29 -2.50 4.34
CA THR A 5 -17.40 -3.95 4.14
C THR A 5 -16.04 -4.65 4.08
N ILE A 6 -14.96 -3.90 3.86
CA ILE A 6 -13.57 -4.39 3.92
C ILE A 6 -12.73 -3.56 4.93
N LEU A 7 -12.08 -4.25 5.86
CA LEU A 7 -11.05 -3.67 6.74
C LEU A 7 -9.66 -4.09 6.26
N ILE A 8 -8.67 -3.22 6.44
CA ILE A 8 -7.30 -3.41 5.94
C ILE A 8 -6.32 -3.17 7.08
N ALA A 9 -5.39 -4.10 7.29
CA ALA A 9 -4.24 -3.96 8.18
C ALA A 9 -2.95 -4.36 7.45
N SER A 10 -1.85 -3.65 7.68
CA SER A 10 -0.55 -3.92 7.04
C SER A 10 0.59 -3.93 8.05
N GLY A 11 1.57 -4.82 7.84
CA GLY A 11 2.76 -4.97 8.69
C GLY A 11 3.72 -6.01 8.12
N GLU A 12 5.03 -5.82 8.32
CA GLU A 12 6.07 -6.80 7.93
C GLU A 12 6.02 -7.26 6.45
N GLY A 13 5.60 -6.38 5.55
CA GLY A 13 5.48 -6.71 4.12
C GLY A 13 4.28 -7.59 3.76
N ILE A 14 3.39 -7.86 4.72
CA ILE A 14 2.14 -8.59 4.53
C ILE A 14 0.98 -7.66 4.82
N ALA A 15 -0.12 -7.90 4.11
CA ALA A 15 -1.33 -7.13 4.29
C ALA A 15 -2.55 -8.05 4.39
N THR A 16 -3.43 -7.72 5.33
CA THR A 16 -4.55 -8.54 5.78
C THR A 16 -5.85 -7.81 5.51
N LEU A 17 -6.68 -8.42 4.67
CA LEU A 17 -8.03 -7.93 4.35
C LEU A 17 -9.06 -8.72 5.17
N THR A 18 -9.89 -8.02 5.92
CA THR A 18 -11.02 -8.64 6.66
C THR A 18 -12.32 -8.32 5.96
N LEU A 19 -13.06 -9.37 5.59
CA LEU A 19 -14.44 -9.26 5.13
C LEU A 19 -15.32 -8.95 6.34
N ASN A 20 -15.80 -7.72 6.42
CA ASN A 20 -16.52 -7.18 7.57
C ASN A 20 -18.02 -7.07 7.27
N ARG A 21 -18.60 -8.21 6.84
CA ARG A 21 -20.04 -8.34 6.57
C ARG A 21 -20.61 -9.64 7.16
N PRO A 22 -20.45 -9.85 8.48
CA PRO A 22 -20.80 -11.11 9.14
C PRO A 22 -22.30 -11.44 9.02
N GLU A 23 -23.17 -10.44 9.00
CA GLU A 23 -24.62 -10.59 8.85
C GLU A 23 -25.04 -11.23 7.53
N ALA A 24 -24.21 -11.10 6.49
CA ALA A 24 -24.39 -11.74 5.19
C ALA A 24 -23.45 -12.94 4.99
N ARG A 25 -22.86 -13.48 6.07
CA ARG A 25 -21.85 -14.54 6.02
C ARG A 25 -20.66 -14.19 5.11
N ASN A 26 -20.30 -12.91 5.06
CA ASN A 26 -19.26 -12.38 4.17
C ASN A 26 -19.50 -12.64 2.68
N ALA A 27 -20.76 -12.80 2.27
CA ALA A 27 -21.12 -12.94 0.86
C ALA A 27 -20.65 -11.72 0.05
N LEU A 28 -19.96 -11.99 -1.06
CA LEU A 28 -19.40 -10.98 -1.95
C LEU A 28 -20.51 -10.28 -2.75
N ASP A 29 -20.85 -9.05 -2.37
CA ASP A 29 -21.70 -8.17 -3.16
C ASP A 29 -20.87 -7.22 -4.05
N LEU A 30 -21.56 -6.36 -4.80
CA LEU A 30 -20.90 -5.43 -5.72
C LEU A 30 -20.02 -4.43 -4.97
N GLN A 31 -20.48 -3.93 -3.82
CA GLN A 31 -19.74 -2.98 -2.99
C GLN A 31 -18.46 -3.61 -2.45
N MET A 32 -18.50 -4.85 -1.94
CA MET A 32 -17.31 -5.58 -1.49
C MET A 32 -16.34 -5.86 -2.64
N ARG A 33 -16.84 -6.16 -3.85
CA ARG A 33 -15.98 -6.36 -5.03
C ARG A 33 -15.22 -5.09 -5.41
N GLU A 34 -15.88 -3.93 -5.34
CA GLU A 34 -15.25 -2.63 -5.58
C GLU A 34 -14.25 -2.27 -4.47
N GLU A 35 -14.65 -2.46 -3.20
CA GLU A 35 -13.77 -2.22 -2.04
C GLU A 35 -12.53 -3.14 -2.05
N LEU A 36 -12.67 -4.41 -2.44
CA LEU A 36 -11.54 -5.35 -2.61
C LEU A 36 -10.59 -4.91 -3.73
N GLY A 37 -11.12 -4.40 -4.84
CA GLY A 37 -10.30 -3.85 -5.94
C GLY A 37 -9.47 -2.65 -5.49
N LEU A 38 -10.09 -1.72 -4.76
CA LEU A 38 -9.44 -0.56 -4.18
C LEU A 38 -8.43 -0.93 -3.08
N ALA A 39 -8.77 -1.88 -2.21
CA ALA A 39 -7.88 -2.40 -1.18
C ALA A 39 -6.60 -2.98 -1.80
N ARG A 40 -6.74 -3.84 -2.82
CA ARG A 40 -5.63 -4.44 -3.55
C ARG A 40 -4.72 -3.41 -4.22
N ALA A 41 -5.28 -2.36 -4.81
CA ALA A 41 -4.50 -1.28 -5.42
C ALA A 41 -3.70 -0.49 -4.36
N LYS A 42 -4.31 -0.23 -3.20
CA LYS A 42 -3.66 0.46 -2.08
C LYS A 42 -2.55 -0.38 -1.43
N GLU A 43 -2.74 -1.68 -1.34
CA GLU A 43 -1.73 -2.64 -0.86
C GLU A 43 -0.49 -2.68 -1.74
N LEU A 44 -0.68 -2.82 -3.06
CA LEU A 44 0.42 -2.82 -4.03
C LEU A 44 1.20 -1.50 -3.95
N ALA A 45 0.50 -0.37 -3.80
CA ALA A 45 1.13 0.93 -3.62
C ALA A 45 1.91 1.04 -2.29
N SER A 46 1.40 0.47 -1.20
CA SER A 46 2.06 0.52 0.11
C SER A 46 3.33 -0.33 0.16
N LEU A 47 3.32 -1.52 -0.45
CA LEU A 47 4.52 -2.36 -0.57
C LEU A 47 5.57 -1.68 -1.45
N ALA A 48 5.14 -1.09 -2.58
CA ALA A 48 6.02 -0.35 -3.47
C ALA A 48 6.64 0.88 -2.79
N GLN A 49 5.88 1.64 -1.99
CA GLN A 49 6.42 2.79 -1.25
C GLN A 49 7.50 2.40 -0.25
N GLY A 50 7.32 1.31 0.50
CA GLY A 50 8.34 0.84 1.45
C GLY A 50 9.67 0.50 0.76
N TRP A 51 9.59 -0.15 -0.40
CA TRP A 51 10.77 -0.56 -1.18
C TRP A 51 11.43 0.64 -1.86
N MET A 52 10.63 1.57 -2.38
CA MET A 52 11.14 2.81 -2.96
C MET A 52 11.83 3.68 -1.91
N ILE A 53 11.25 3.85 -0.72
CA ILE A 53 11.85 4.66 0.35
C ILE A 53 13.11 4.00 0.94
N ALA A 54 13.12 2.66 1.03
CA ALA A 54 14.28 1.92 1.54
C ALA A 54 15.42 1.79 0.51
N SER A 55 15.16 2.06 -0.77
CA SER A 55 16.15 1.91 -1.84
C SER A 55 17.39 2.81 -1.62
N GLU A 56 18.52 2.35 -2.16
CA GLU A 56 19.75 3.15 -2.16
C GLU A 56 19.56 4.46 -2.91
N ASP A 57 18.79 4.44 -4.00
CA ASP A 57 18.49 5.60 -4.83
C ASP A 57 17.64 6.65 -4.10
N HIS A 58 16.74 6.25 -3.21
CA HIS A 58 15.98 7.20 -2.39
C HIS A 58 16.88 7.89 -1.36
N ARG A 59 17.77 7.14 -0.70
CA ARG A 59 18.76 7.73 0.23
C ARG A 59 19.72 8.68 -0.50
N GLU A 60 20.18 8.29 -1.69
CA GLU A 60 21.04 9.12 -2.54
C GLU A 60 20.33 10.40 -3.00
N GLY A 61 19.07 10.30 -3.41
CA GLY A 61 18.27 11.47 -3.79
C GLY A 61 18.13 12.48 -2.65
N LEU A 62 17.87 12.00 -1.43
CA LEU A 62 17.82 12.85 -0.23
C LEU A 62 19.19 13.46 0.09
N ALA A 63 20.26 12.66 0.09
CA ALA A 63 21.61 13.14 0.37
C ALA A 63 22.06 14.21 -0.64
N ALA A 64 21.87 13.96 -1.94
CA ALA A 64 22.23 14.89 -3.00
C ALA A 64 21.45 16.21 -2.90
N PHE A 65 20.18 16.16 -2.51
CA PHE A 65 19.35 17.35 -2.29
C PHE A 65 19.90 18.21 -1.14
N PHE A 66 20.21 17.61 0.01
CA PHE A 66 20.77 18.36 1.15
C PHE A 66 22.18 18.87 0.91
N GLU A 67 22.98 18.14 0.12
CA GLU A 67 24.35 18.52 -0.25
C GLU A 67 24.43 19.47 -1.46
N ASN A 68 23.28 19.80 -2.08
CA ASN A 68 23.18 20.63 -3.28
C ASN A 68 24.12 20.17 -4.41
N ARG A 69 24.17 18.86 -4.65
CA ARG A 69 24.94 18.22 -5.73
C ARG A 69 24.01 17.41 -6.63
N ALA A 70 24.49 17.05 -7.82
CA ALA A 70 23.74 16.14 -8.69
C ALA A 70 23.67 14.72 -8.07
N PRO A 71 22.50 14.05 -8.09
CA PRO A 71 22.35 12.67 -7.61
C PRO A 71 22.94 11.65 -8.60
N ARG A 72 23.35 10.49 -8.09
CA ARG A 72 23.89 9.36 -8.86
C ARG A 72 23.07 8.09 -8.63
N PHE A 73 22.01 7.93 -9.41
CA PHE A 73 21.12 6.77 -9.31
C PHE A 73 21.73 5.51 -9.93
N GLN A 74 21.50 4.37 -9.29
CA GLN A 74 22.05 3.06 -9.68
C GLN A 74 20.95 2.04 -10.03
N GLY A 75 19.67 2.35 -9.80
CA GLY A 75 18.53 1.52 -10.16
C GLY A 75 18.37 0.25 -9.32
N ARG A 76 18.77 0.29 -8.04
CA ARG A 76 18.78 -0.87 -7.12
C ARG A 76 17.96 -0.64 -5.86
#